data_AF-A0A1G2VET3-F1
#
_entry.id   AF-A0A1G2VET3-F1
#
_cell.length_a   1.000
_cell.length_b   1.000
_cell.length_c   1.000
_cell.angle_alpha   90.00
_cell.angle_beta   90.00
_cell.angle_gamma   90.00
#
_symmetry.space_group_name_H-M   'P 1'
#
loop_
_entity.id
_entity.type
_entity.pdbx_description
1 polymer ?
#
loop_
_entity_poly.entity_id
_entity_poly.type
_entity_poly.pdbx_seq_one_letter_code
_entity_poly.pdbx_strand_id
1 'polypeptide(L)'
;MSDLGSFFIRVVDKDGDPVEGVKIWCKYQAGGVGSDHTDSDGWAEFKIYHGFSPSSYGIEMIWINDEEVIDEMFFPDDGDKFSFTLSDDD
;
A
#
# COMPACT_ATOMS: atom_id res chain seq x y z
N MET A 1 18.69 -1.09 -16.41
CA MET A 1 17.32 -0.56 -16.41
C MET A 1 16.81 -0.83 -15.02
N SER A 2 16.38 0.20 -14.29
CA SER A 2 15.66 -0.01 -13.03
C SER A 2 14.23 -0.34 -13.41
N ASP A 3 13.88 -1.63 -13.44
CA ASP A 3 12.50 -2.07 -13.56
C ASP A 3 11.76 -1.57 -12.31
N LEU A 4 11.07 -0.43 -12.47
CA LEU A 4 10.16 0.10 -11.46
C LEU A 4 8.87 -0.72 -11.59
N GLY A 5 8.69 -1.70 -10.72
CA GLY A 5 7.39 -2.36 -10.58
C GLY A 5 6.39 -1.43 -9.88
N SER A 6 5.12 -1.78 -9.93
CA SER A 6 4.07 -1.14 -9.15
C SER A 6 3.24 -2.19 -8.41
N PHE A 7 2.73 -1.84 -7.25
CA PHE A 7 1.69 -2.61 -6.55
C PHE A 7 0.53 -1.69 -6.19
N PHE A 8 -0.63 -2.29 -5.94
CA PHE A 8 -1.87 -1.55 -5.78
C PHE A 8 -2.56 -1.92 -4.47
N ILE A 9 -2.98 -0.90 -3.73
CA ILE A 9 -3.75 -1.06 -2.50
C ILE A 9 -5.17 -0.55 -2.78
N ARG A 10 -6.17 -1.38 -2.49
CA ARG A 10 -7.58 -1.02 -2.50
C ARG A 10 -8.08 -0.80 -1.09
N VAL A 11 -8.94 0.20 -0.92
CA VAL A 11 -9.70 0.41 0.31
C VAL A 11 -11.19 0.29 0.01
N VAL A 12 -11.84 -0.54 0.81
CA VAL A 12 -13.29 -0.74 0.77
C VAL A 12 -13.89 -0.51 2.15
N ASP A 13 -15.17 -0.21 2.21
CA ASP A 13 -15.92 -0.21 3.46
C ASP A 13 -16.36 -1.64 3.86
N LYS A 14 -17.07 -1.75 4.99
CA LYS A 14 -17.62 -3.01 5.51
C LYS A 14 -18.62 -3.71 4.56
N ASP A 15 -19.24 -2.97 3.65
CA ASP A 15 -20.20 -3.49 2.67
C ASP A 15 -19.49 -3.93 1.37
N GLY A 16 -18.18 -3.64 1.26
CA GLY A 16 -17.33 -3.97 0.12
C GLY A 16 -17.32 -2.87 -0.95
N ASP A 17 -17.91 -1.71 -0.67
CA ASP A 17 -17.95 -0.58 -1.58
C ASP A 17 -16.62 0.18 -1.55
N PRO A 18 -16.11 0.65 -2.71
CA PRO A 18 -14.83 1.36 -2.77
C PRO A 18 -14.90 2.71 -2.05
N VAL A 19 -13.84 3.03 -1.31
CA VAL A 19 -13.74 4.31 -0.60
C VAL A 19 -12.70 5.20 -1.29
N GLU A 20 -13.15 6.31 -1.87
CA GLU A 20 -12.32 7.32 -2.54
C GLU A 20 -11.67 8.28 -1.54
N GLY A 21 -10.48 8.78 -1.87
CA GLY A 21 -9.80 9.85 -1.13
C GLY A 21 -9.17 9.41 0.20
N VAL A 22 -9.07 8.10 0.45
CA VAL A 22 -8.43 7.54 1.63
C VAL A 22 -6.93 7.71 1.51
N LYS A 23 -6.31 8.33 2.52
CA LYS A 23 -4.86 8.50 2.55
C LYS A 23 -4.20 7.20 2.95
N ILE A 24 -3.31 6.72 2.09
CA ILE A 24 -2.46 5.57 2.35
C ILE A 24 -1.02 6.05 2.39
N TRP A 25 -0.26 5.61 3.39
CA TRP A 25 1.19 5.77 3.37
C TRP A 25 1.88 4.49 3.79
N CYS A 26 3.06 4.26 3.23
CA CYS A 26 3.84 3.07 3.47
C CYS A 26 5.28 3.46 3.80
N LYS A 27 5.92 2.65 4.65
CA LYS A 27 7.34 2.75 4.98
C LYS A 27 8.08 1.60 4.33
N TYR A 28 9.05 1.92 3.49
CA TYR A 28 9.87 0.91 2.83
C TYR A 28 10.98 0.43 3.77
N GLN A 29 11.30 -0.87 3.72
CA GLN A 29 12.35 -1.50 4.51
C GLN A 29 13.73 -0.86 4.27
N ALA A 30 14.01 -0.45 3.02
CA ALA A 30 15.25 0.25 2.66
C ALA A 30 15.35 1.68 3.22
N GLY A 31 14.29 2.17 3.86
CA GLY A 31 14.11 3.57 4.22
C GLY A 31 13.38 4.33 3.11
N GLY A 32 12.68 5.39 3.51
CA GLY A 32 11.79 6.17 2.65
C GLY A 32 10.32 5.90 2.97
N VAL A 33 9.47 6.84 2.55
CA VAL A 33 8.03 6.77 2.69
C VAL A 33 7.38 7.05 1.35
N GLY A 34 6.33 6.28 1.04
CA GLY A 34 5.43 6.52 -0.07
C GLY A 34 4.07 6.93 0.48
N SER A 35 3.36 7.81 -0.21
CA SER A 35 1.99 8.15 0.16
C SER A 35 1.18 8.48 -1.08
N ASP A 36 -0.07 8.03 -1.09
CA ASP A 36 -1.04 8.34 -2.14
C ASP A 36 -2.47 8.32 -1.59
N HIS A 37 -3.44 8.73 -2.39
CA HIS A 37 -4.86 8.66 -2.04
C HIS A 37 -5.60 7.71 -2.99
N THR A 38 -6.63 7.04 -2.47
CA THR A 38 -7.46 6.17 -3.31
C THR A 38 -8.27 6.96 -4.34
N ASP A 39 -8.38 6.41 -5.54
CA ASP A 39 -9.26 6.89 -6.61
C ASP A 39 -10.73 6.50 -6.38
N SER A 40 -11.60 6.82 -7.34
CA SER A 40 -13.04 6.53 -7.30
C SER A 40 -13.38 5.03 -7.24
N ASP A 41 -12.45 4.16 -7.62
CA ASP A 41 -12.59 2.69 -7.54
C ASP A 41 -11.95 2.12 -6.26
N GLY A 42 -11.47 3.01 -5.39
CA GLY A 42 -10.86 2.71 -4.10
C GLY A 42 -9.38 2.32 -4.20
N TRP A 43 -8.71 2.53 -5.33
CA TRP A 43 -7.33 2.07 -5.55
C TRP A 43 -6.30 3.19 -5.41
N ALA A 44 -5.14 2.86 -4.86
CA ALA A 44 -3.93 3.67 -4.89
C ALA A 44 -2.76 2.85 -5.45
N GLU A 45 -1.89 3.49 -6.24
CA GLU A 45 -0.74 2.84 -6.87
C GLU A 45 0.55 3.25 -6.16
N PHE A 46 1.36 2.25 -5.80
CA PHE A 46 2.67 2.46 -5.18
C PHE A 46 3.77 1.86 -6.04
N LYS A 47 4.91 2.55 -6.10
CA LYS A 47 6.08 2.05 -6.82
C LYS A 47 6.87 1.08 -5.95
N ILE A 48 7.35 0.01 -6.58
CA ILE A 48 8.34 -0.91 -6.05
C ILE A 48 9.72 -0.38 -6.42
N TYR A 49 10.48 -0.02 -5.41
CA TYR A 49 11.86 0.42 -5.61
C TYR A 49 12.76 -0.80 -5.63
N HIS A 50 12.97 -1.35 -6.83
CA HIS A 50 13.98 -2.37 -7.03
C HIS A 50 15.39 -1.77 -6.90
N GLY A 51 15.86 -1.63 -5.66
CA GLY A 51 17.20 -1.16 -5.33
C GLY A 51 18.32 -2.15 -5.70
N PHE A 52 19.54 -1.88 -5.23
CA PHE A 52 20.73 -2.67 -5.54
C PHE A 52 20.77 -4.05 -4.85
N SER A 53 19.86 -4.31 -3.89
CA SER A 53 19.78 -5.56 -3.13
C SER A 53 18.33 -5.99 -2.88
N PRO A 54 18.06 -7.32 -2.85
CA PRO A 54 16.71 -7.87 -2.68
C PRO A 54 16.04 -7.54 -1.33
N SER A 55 16.84 -7.10 -0.36
CA SER A 55 16.38 -6.57 0.93
C SER A 55 15.75 -5.17 0.86
N SER A 56 15.54 -4.62 -0.34
CA SER A 56 14.97 -3.28 -0.52
C SER A 56 13.49 -3.31 -0.92
N TYR A 57 12.92 -4.50 -1.13
CA TYR A 57 11.59 -4.69 -1.70
C TYR A 57 10.50 -4.78 -0.63
N GLY A 58 10.89 -4.93 0.64
CA GLY A 58 9.95 -5.02 1.74
C GLY A 58 9.26 -3.67 2.01
N ILE A 59 7.96 -3.72 2.22
CA ILE A 59 7.19 -2.72 2.93
C ILE A 59 7.16 -3.13 4.40
N GLU A 60 7.70 -2.29 5.25
CA GLU A 60 7.77 -2.51 6.69
C GLU A 60 6.41 -2.26 7.34
N MET A 61 5.74 -1.19 6.93
CA MET A 61 4.49 -0.73 7.53
C MET A 61 3.59 -0.11 6.45
N ILE A 62 2.28 -0.28 6.59
CA ILE A 62 1.24 0.38 5.79
C ILE A 62 0.25 0.98 6.76
N TRP A 63 -0.08 2.24 6.53
CA TRP A 63 -1.13 2.94 7.26
C TRP A 63 -2.21 3.42 6.31
N ILE A 64 -3.45 3.28 6.74
CA ILE A 64 -4.66 3.75 6.07
C ILE A 64 -5.36 4.68 7.05
N ASN A 65 -5.54 5.96 6.69
CA ASN A 65 -6.05 6.99 7.61
C ASN A 65 -5.36 7.02 8.98
N ASP A 66 -4.03 6.88 8.97
CA ASP A 66 -3.17 6.88 10.15
C ASP A 66 -3.30 5.63 11.07
N GLU A 67 -4.05 4.62 10.66
CA GLU A 67 -4.11 3.30 11.31
C GLU A 67 -3.22 2.28 10.60
N GLU A 68 -2.40 1.56 11.35
CA GLU A 68 -1.53 0.50 10.81
C GLU A 68 -2.36 -0.75 10.47
N VAL A 69 -2.23 -1.26 9.25
CA VAL A 69 -3.10 -2.34 8.72
C VAL A 69 -2.39 -3.64 8.41
N ILE A 70 -1.08 -3.73 8.66
CA ILE A 70 -0.30 -4.95 8.47
C ILE A 70 0.43 -5.34 9.76
N ASP A 71 0.45 -6.62 10.07
CA ASP A 71 1.15 -7.18 11.24
C ASP A 71 2.54 -7.75 10.90
N GLU A 72 2.85 -7.93 9.61
CA GLU A 72 4.09 -8.53 9.13
C GLU A 72 4.65 -7.78 7.91
N MET A 73 5.97 -7.84 7.77
CA MET A 73 6.67 -7.29 6.61
C MET A 73 6.15 -7.90 5.32
N PHE A 74 5.96 -7.03 4.34
CA PHE A 74 5.23 -7.30 3.14
C PHE A 74 6.14 -7.15 1.91
N PHE A 75 6.12 -8.10 0.97
CA PHE A 75 7.02 -8.11 -0.18
C PHE A 75 6.20 -8.20 -1.47
N PRO A 76 5.70 -7.07 -2.01
CA PRO A 76 4.88 -7.08 -3.22
C PRO A 76 5.75 -7.28 -4.46
N ASP A 77 5.24 -8.05 -5.41
CA ASP A 77 5.75 -8.17 -6.78
C ASP A 77 5.05 -7.17 -7.72
N ASP A 78 5.63 -6.96 -8.91
CA ASP A 78 5.04 -6.07 -9.93
C ASP A 78 3.65 -6.56 -10.37
N GLY A 79 2.67 -5.67 -10.26
CA GLY A 79 1.27 -5.92 -10.58
C GLY A 79 0.42 -6.43 -9.41
N ASP A 80 1.02 -6.67 -8.24
CA ASP A 80 0.27 -7.21 -7.10
C ASP A 80 -0.83 -6.26 -6.62
N LYS A 81 -1.94 -6.85 -6.16
CA LYS A 81 -3.15 -6.14 -5.74
C LYS A 81 -3.63 -6.63 -4.39
N PHE A 82 -3.89 -5.69 -3.49
CA PHE A 82 -4.31 -5.95 -2.12
C PHE A 82 -5.55 -5.12 -1.80
N SER A 83 -6.37 -5.59 -0.87
CA SER A 83 -7.57 -4.89 -0.44
C SER A 83 -7.64 -4.89 1.08
N PHE A 84 -7.93 -3.73 1.65
CA PHE A 84 -8.19 -3.55 3.07
C PHE A 84 -9.60 -3.03 3.27
N THR A 85 -10.24 -3.47 4.33
CA THR A 85 -11.54 -2.98 4.78
C THR A 85 -11.30 -1.95 5.87
N LEU A 86 -11.89 -0.76 5.74
CA LEU A 86 -11.87 0.21 6.84
C LEU A 86 -12.63 -0.35 8.03
N SER A 87 -11.96 -0.36 9.18
CA SER A 87 -12.60 -0.61 10.46
C SER A 87 -13.44 0.61 10.81
N ASP A 88 -14.73 0.44 11.07
CA ASP A 88 -15.49 1.42 11.83
C ASP A 88 -15.00 1.33 13.28
N ASP A 89 -14.02 2.16 13.68
CA ASP A 89 -13.75 2.36 15.11
C ASP A 89 -14.92 3.20 15.67
N ASP A 90 -15.78 2.55 16.48
CA ASP A 90 -17.02 3.06 17.10
C ASP A 90 -16.73 4.01 18.29
#